data_AF-A0A950A7V5-F1
#
_entry.id   AF-A0A950A7V5-F1
#
_cell.length_a   1.000
_cell.length_b   1.000
_cell.length_c   1.000
_cell.angle_alpha   90.00
_cell.angle_beta   90.00
_cell.angle_gamma   90.00
#
_symmetry.space_group_name_H-M   'P 1'
#
loop_
_entity.id
_entity.type
_entity.pdbx_description
1 polymer ?
#
loop_
_entity_poly.entity_id
_entity_poly.type
_entity_poly.pdbx_seq_one_letter_code
_entity_poly.pdbx_strand_id
1 'polypeptide(L)' 'WDRHRLLEDMSRTFAEAGINILEARCTVNHPMVRNQFVVEVGDTRALDQAINRLRNIDAVFDAYRVTPAAA' A
#
# COMPACT_ATOMS: atom_id res chain seq x y z
N TRP A 1 -5.74 -4.19 -10.35
CA TRP A 1 -6.19 -3.71 -11.68
C TRP A 1 -6.13 -2.21 -11.63
N ASP A 2 -5.67 -1.54 -12.68
CA ASP A 2 -5.61 -0.07 -12.65
C ASP A 2 -7.01 0.54 -12.80
N ARG A 3 -7.35 1.49 -11.93
CA ARG A 3 -8.62 2.23 -11.99
C ARG A 3 -8.45 3.65 -11.50
N HIS A 4 -9.41 4.50 -11.86
CA HIS A 4 -9.44 5.88 -11.42
C HIS A 4 -9.39 5.96 -9.88
N ARG A 5 -8.52 6.85 -9.37
CA ARG A 5 -8.31 7.16 -7.94
C ARG A 5 -7.74 6.04 -7.08
N LEU A 6 -7.26 4.95 -7.67
CA LEU A 6 -6.66 3.86 -6.89
C LEU A 6 -5.49 4.33 -6.01
N LEU A 7 -4.60 5.19 -6.52
CA LEU A 7 -3.48 5.75 -5.75
C LEU A 7 -3.94 6.64 -4.58
N GLU A 8 -5.03 7.38 -4.79
CA GLU A 8 -5.62 8.21 -3.74
C GLU A 8 -6.20 7.33 -2.63
N ASP A 9 -6.95 6.29 -2.97
CA ASP A 9 -7.55 5.38 -1.98
C ASP A 9 -6.47 4.68 -1.14
N MET A 10 -5.38 4.23 -1.78
CA MET A 10 -4.24 3.64 -1.08
C MET A 10 -3.55 4.67 -0.17
N SER A 11 -3.28 5.87 -0.66
CA SER A 11 -2.60 6.93 0.12
C SER A 11 -3.45 7.40 1.30
N ARG A 12 -4.77 7.51 1.11
CA ARG A 12 -5.72 7.84 2.18
C ARG A 12 -5.72 6.77 3.27
N THR A 13 -5.67 5.49 2.88
CA THR A 13 -5.64 4.37 3.84
C THR A 13 -4.41 4.45 4.75
N PHE A 14 -3.25 4.84 4.22
CA PHE A 14 -2.06 5.06 5.05
C PHE A 14 -2.20 6.29 5.97
N ALA A 15 -2.74 7.39 5.44
CA ALA A 15 -2.96 8.60 6.23
C ALA A 15 -3.94 8.38 7.40
N GLU A 16 -5.04 7.66 7.17
CA GLU A 16 -6.01 7.28 8.21
C GLU A 16 -5.44 6.32 9.27
N ALA A 17 -4.37 5.59 8.92
CA ALA A 17 -3.65 4.73 9.85
C ALA A 17 -2.52 5.48 10.59
N GLY A 18 -2.29 6.77 10.31
CA GLY A 18 -1.17 7.55 10.87
C GLY A 18 0.19 7.07 10.40
N ILE A 19 0.26 6.46 9.20
CA ILE A 19 1.49 5.90 8.63
C ILE A 19 2.08 6.90 7.62
N ASN A 20 3.37 7.22 7.79
CA ASN A 20 4.07 8.11 6.88
C ASN A 20 4.64 7.33 5.70
N ILE A 21 4.43 7.83 4.48
CA ILE A 21 5.02 7.26 3.26
C ILE A 21 6.37 7.94 3.03
N LEU A 22 7.44 7.14 3.04
CA LEU A 22 8.81 7.61 2.78
C LEU A 22 9.15 7.52 1.29
N GLU A 23 8.66 6.48 0.61
CA GLU A 23 8.87 6.27 -0.82
C GLU A 23 7.65 5.57 -1.43
N ALA A 24 7.29 5.95 -2.65
CA ALA A 24 6.27 5.27 -3.43
C ALA A 24 6.83 4.97 -4.83
N ARG A 25 6.80 3.69 -5.22
CA ARG A 25 7.11 3.24 -6.57
C ARG A 25 5.87 2.66 -7.22
N CYS A 26 5.45 3.28 -8.31
CA CYS A 26 4.25 2.89 -9.05
C CYS A 26 4.67 2.44 -10.46
N THR A 27 4.43 1.18 -10.80
CA THR A 27 4.71 0.63 -12.12
C THR A 27 3.41 0.13 -12.74
N VAL A 28 3.11 0.61 -13.94
CA VAL A 28 1.90 0.25 -14.68
C VAL A 28 2.26 -0.67 -15.83
N ASN A 29 1.63 -1.84 -15.87
CA ASN A 29 1.68 -2.79 -16.98
C ASN A 29 0.24 -3.15 -17.32
N HIS A 30 -0.37 -2.40 -18.25
CA HIS A 30 -1.80 -2.48 -18.53
C HIS A 30 -2.26 -3.95 -18.73
N PRO A 31 -3.32 -4.40 -18.04
CA PRO A 31 -4.27 -3.62 -17.22
C PRO A 31 -3.94 -3.59 -15.71
N MET A 32 -2.76 -4.04 -15.29
CA MET A 32 -2.35 -4.13 -13.89
C MET A 32 -1.42 -2.98 -13.49
N VAL A 33 -1.48 -2.65 -12.20
CA VAL A 33 -0.55 -1.73 -11.55
C VAL A 33 0.10 -2.43 -10.36
N ARG A 34 1.39 -2.19 -10.16
CA ARG A 34 2.15 -2.63 -9.01
C ARG A 34 2.63 -1.40 -8.25
N ASN A 35 2.16 -1.25 -7.02
CA ASN A 35 2.54 -0.15 -6.15
C ASN A 35 3.35 -0.71 -4.98
N GLN A 36 4.52 -0.15 -4.73
CA GLN A 36 5.37 -0.48 -3.59
C GLN A 36 5.57 0.79 -2.76
N PHE A 37 5.23 0.70 -1.48
CA PHE A 37 5.36 1.80 -0.54
C PHE A 37 6.40 1.43 0.51
N VAL A 38 7.37 2.31 0.72
CA VAL A 38 8.23 2.29 1.91
C VAL A 38 7.58 3.22 2.91
N VAL A 39 7.30 2.70 4.10
CA VAL A 39 6.56 3.44 5.13
C VAL A 39 7.33 3.44 6.44
N GLU A 40 7.20 4.54 7.18
CA GLU A 40 7.60 4.63 8.57
C GLU A 40 6.39 4.26 9.44
N VAL A 41 6.58 3.29 10.32
CA VAL A 41 5.52 2.82 11.22
C VAL A 41 6.10 2.53 12.61
N GLY A 42 5.49 3.11 13.63
CA GLY A 42 5.87 2.89 15.03
C GLY A 42 5.30 1.61 15.64
N ASP A 43 4.12 1.17 15.19
CA ASP A 43 3.44 -0.04 15.67
C ASP A 43 3.05 -0.97 14.51
N THR A 44 3.59 -2.19 14.53
CA THR A 44 3.26 -3.24 13.56
C THR A 44 1.77 -3.59 13.48
N ARG A 45 0.99 -3.41 14.56
CA ARG A 45 -0.46 -3.64 14.53
C ARG A 45 -1.19 -2.65 13.64
N ALA A 46 -0.74 -1.39 13.61
CA ALA A 46 -1.28 -0.37 12.72
C ALA A 46 -0.99 -0.72 11.25
N LEU A 47 0.21 -1.25 10.97
CA LEU A 47 0.56 -1.74 9.64
C LEU A 47 -0.33 -2.90 9.20
N ASP A 48 -0.56 -3.89 10.06
CA ASP A 48 -1.42 -5.04 9.74
C ASP A 48 -2.87 -4.60 9.46
N GLN A 49 -3.39 -3.65 10.24
CA GLN A 49 -4.70 -3.06 9.99
C GLN A 49 -4.75 -2.30 8.65
N ALA A 50 -3.72 -1.51 8.33
CA ALA A 50 -3.64 -0.80 7.06
C ALA A 50 -3.58 -1.77 5.87
N ILE A 51 -2.79 -2.85 5.96
CA ILE A 51 -2.73 -3.90 4.94
C ILE A 51 -4.10 -4.54 4.73
N ASN A 52 -4.81 -4.87 5.81
CA ASN A 52 -6.16 -5.42 5.72
C ASN A 52 -7.14 -4.44 5.07
N ARG A 53 -7.06 -3.14 5.38
CA ARG A 53 -7.86 -2.10 4.70
C ARG A 53 -7.53 -2.00 3.21
N LEU A 54 -6.24 -2.04 2.84
CA LEU A 54 -5.81 -2.04 1.44
C LEU A 54 -6.39 -3.23 0.67
N ARG A 55 -6.45 -4.43 1.27
CA ARG A 55 -7.07 -5.63 0.66
C ARG A 55 -8.56 -5.46 0.38
N ASN A 56 -9.26 -4.57 1.10
CA ASN A 56 -10.68 -4.29 0.90
C ASN A 56 -10.94 -3.20 -0.15
N ILE A 57 -9.89 -2.54 -0.66
CA ILE A 57 -10.04 -1.55 -1.73
C ILE A 57 -10.37 -2.29 -3.04
N ASP A 58 -11.44 -1.86 -3.70
CA ASP A 58 -11.79 -2.38 -5.02
C ASP A 58 -10.60 -2.29 -5.99
N ALA A 59 -10.38 -3.35 -6.77
CA ALA A 59 -9.25 -3.55 -7.68
C ALA A 59 -7.88 -3.89 -7.07
N VAL A 60 -7.77 -4.00 -5.73
CA VAL A 60 -6.58 -4.55 -5.05
C VAL A 60 -6.72 -6.06 -4.91
N PHE A 61 -5.84 -6.81 -5.59
CA PHE A 61 -5.87 -8.28 -5.54
C PHE A 61 -4.99 -8.85 -4.45
N ASP A 62 -3.82 -8.23 -4.23
CA ASP A 62 -2.89 -8.65 -3.20
C ASP A 62 -2.18 -7.43 -2.60
N ALA A 63 -2.07 -7.43 -1.27
CA ALA A 63 -1.42 -6.40 -0.50
C ALA A 63 -0.72 -7.04 0.70
N TYR A 64 0.60 -7.00 0.71
CA TYR A 64 1.39 -7.70 1.72
C TYR A 64 2.61 -6.87 2.11
N ARG A 65 3.08 -7.10 3.33
CA ARG A 65 4.34 -6.53 3.81
C ARG A 65 5.50 -7.23 3.11
N VAL A 66 6.40 -6.44 2.53
CA VAL A 66 7.71 -6.92 2.08
C VAL A 66 8.73 -6.48 3.11
N THR A 67 9.27 -7.42 3.87
CA THR A 67 10.47 -7.14 4.67
C THR A 67 11.66 -7.22 3.71
N PRO A 68 12.46 -6.15 3.53
CA PRO A 68 13.72 -6.31 2.82
C PRO A 68 14.51 -7.39 3.57
N ALA A 69 14.78 -8.51 2.92
CA ALA A 69 15.66 -9.51 3.49
C ALA A 69 16.95 -8.77 3.85
N ALA A 70 17.39 -8.89 5.11
CA ALA A 70 18.72 -8.43 5.48
C ALA A 70 19.70 -9.10 4.52
N ALA A 71 20.37 -8.29 3.69
CA ALA A 71 21.50 -8.76 2.91
C ALA A 71 22.65 -9.12 3.84
#